data_AF-A0A2D7IFE0-F1
#
_entry.id   AF-A0A2D7IFE0-F1
#
_cell.length_a   1.000
_cell.length_b   1.000
_cell.length_c   1.000
_cell.angle_alpha   90.00
_cell.angle_beta   90.00
_cell.angle_gamma   90.00
#
_symmetry.space_group_name_H-M   'P 1'
#
loop_
_entity.id
_entity.type
_entity.pdbx_description
1 polymer ?
#
loop_
_entity_poly.entity_id
_entity_poly.type
_entity_poly.pdbx_seq_one_letter_code
_entity_poly.pdbx_strand_id
1 'polypeptide(L)'
;MCPMCYINGLLFLIFGASGVAIANNPWVIAIGVILTIAGFWWMWRAYKRNKGKGGFKKNLKTTVIYLLIFAAGFVTASYVTHDYFKTKYETKIEANK
;
A
#
# COMPACT_ATOMS: atom_id res chain seq x y z
N MET A 1 8.23 15.57 -12.68
CA MET A 1 7.57 14.55 -11.83
C MET A 1 8.62 13.94 -10.94
N CYS A 2 8.48 14.06 -9.61
CA CYS A 2 9.30 13.31 -8.66
C CYS A 2 8.58 11.99 -8.42
N PRO A 3 8.93 10.91 -9.14
CA PRO A 3 8.14 9.69 -9.18
C PRO A 3 8.07 9.04 -7.79
N MET A 4 9.18 9.14 -7.05
CA MET A 4 9.34 8.65 -5.69
C MET A 4 8.39 9.34 -4.67
N CYS A 5 7.99 10.59 -4.92
CA CYS A 5 7.05 11.28 -4.02
C CYS A 5 5.60 10.77 -4.17
N TYR A 6 5.22 10.29 -5.35
CA TYR A 6 3.89 9.71 -5.59
C TYR A 6 3.81 8.25 -5.11
N ILE A 7 4.87 7.45 -5.30
CA ILE A 7 4.94 6.07 -4.77
C ILE A 7 4.73 6.06 -3.27
N ASN A 8 5.49 6.89 -2.54
CA ASN A 8 5.44 6.89 -1.09
C ASN A 8 4.04 7.31 -0.62
N GLY A 9 3.49 8.39 -1.19
CA GLY A 9 2.13 8.83 -0.87
C GLY A 9 1.08 7.76 -1.14
N LEU A 10 1.17 7.07 -2.27
CA LEU A 10 0.24 6.00 -2.66
C LEU A 10 0.38 4.75 -1.79
N LEU A 11 1.61 4.37 -1.40
CA LEU A 11 1.83 3.29 -0.42
C LEU A 11 1.16 3.60 0.92
N PHE A 12 1.41 4.78 1.48
CA PHE A 12 0.83 5.18 2.76
C PHE A 12 -0.70 5.22 2.72
N LEU A 13 -1.29 5.59 1.59
CA LEU A 13 -2.73 5.62 1.40
C LEU A 13 -3.33 4.22 1.35
N ILE A 14 -2.71 3.29 0.59
CA ILE A 14 -3.22 1.92 0.48
C ILE A 14 -3.08 1.19 1.81
N PHE A 15 -1.91 1.27 2.46
CA PHE A 15 -1.71 0.65 3.77
C PHE A 15 -2.56 1.30 4.87
N GLY A 16 -2.70 2.63 4.85
CA GLY A 16 -3.55 3.35 5.80
C GLY A 16 -5.03 2.98 5.67
N ALA A 17 -5.57 3.03 4.45
CA ALA A 17 -6.97 2.68 4.19
C ALA A 17 -7.26 1.19 4.48
N SER A 18 -6.36 0.30 4.09
CA SER A 18 -6.51 -1.14 4.36
C SER A 18 -6.41 -1.45 5.86
N GLY A 19 -5.49 -0.78 6.57
CA GLY A 19 -5.33 -0.92 8.02
C GLY A 19 -6.55 -0.46 8.82
N VAL A 20 -7.21 0.63 8.40
CA VAL A 20 -8.46 1.09 9.00
C VAL A 20 -9.61 0.11 8.72
N ALA A 21 -9.68 -0.46 7.51
CA ALA A 21 -10.79 -1.32 7.10
C ALA A 21 -10.77 -2.73 7.74
N ILE A 22 -9.58 -3.26 8.05
CA ILE A 22 -9.42 -4.65 8.51
C ILE A 22 -9.34 -4.74 10.05
N ALA A 23 -8.90 -3.68 10.72
CA ALA A 23 -8.63 -3.74 12.15
C ALA A 23 -9.87 -3.45 13.01
N ASN A 24 -10.17 -4.37 13.93
CA ASN A 24 -11.17 -4.15 14.99
C ASN A 24 -10.55 -3.54 16.27
N ASN A 25 -9.25 -3.21 16.23
CA ASN A 25 -8.48 -2.75 17.37
C ASN A 25 -8.24 -1.23 17.26
N PRO A 26 -8.69 -0.40 18.21
CA PRO A 26 -8.69 1.06 18.08
C PRO A 26 -7.30 1.67 17.86
N TRP A 27 -6.24 1.01 18.35
CA TRP A 27 -4.85 1.43 18.13
C TRP A 27 -4.40 1.28 16.67
N VAL A 28 -4.80 0.21 15.99
CA VAL A 28 -4.41 -0.05 14.60
C VAL A 28 -5.17 0.87 13.66
N ILE A 29 -6.44 1.16 13.97
CA ILE A 29 -7.25 2.16 13.27
C ILE A 29 -6.58 3.54 13.38
N ALA A 30 -6.15 3.95 14.57
CA ALA A 30 -5.48 5.24 14.77
C ALA A 30 -4.19 5.34 13.94
N ILE A 31 -3.37 4.29 13.91
CA ILE A 31 -2.16 4.23 13.07
C ILE A 31 -2.53 4.32 11.58
N GLY A 32 -3.58 3.61 11.14
CA GLY A 32 -4.06 3.64 9.76
C GLY A 32 -4.55 5.03 9.33
N VAL A 33 -5.25 5.76 10.21
CA VAL A 33 -5.69 7.14 9.95
C VAL A 33 -4.48 8.07 9.82
N ILE A 34 -3.50 7.98 10.71
CA ILE A 34 -2.26 8.78 10.65
C ILE A 34 -1.50 8.51 9.35
N LEU A 35 -1.38 7.24 8.96
CA LEU A 35 -0.75 6.86 7.68
C LEU A 35 -1.51 7.44 6.48
N THR A 36 -2.84 7.40 6.50
CA THR A 36 -3.68 7.96 5.44
C THR A 36 -3.47 9.46 5.31
N ILE A 37 -3.45 10.20 6.43
CA ILE A 37 -3.18 11.64 6.47
C ILE A 37 -1.77 11.94 5.95
N ALA A 38 -0.77 11.16 6.35
CA ALA A 38 0.60 11.29 5.86
C ALA A 38 0.69 11.03 4.34
N GLY A 39 -0.05 10.05 3.83
CA GLY A 39 -0.14 9.74 2.40
C GLY A 39 -0.71 10.91 1.59
N PHE A 40 -1.84 11.48 2.05
CA PHE A 40 -2.43 12.68 1.44
C PHE A 40 -1.49 13.88 1.50
N TRP A 41 -0.80 14.10 2.63
CA TRP A 41 0.16 15.18 2.78
C TRP A 41 1.35 15.05 1.81
N TRP A 42 1.88 13.83 1.63
CA TRP A 42 2.96 13.57 0.69
C TRP A 42 2.52 13.76 -0.77
N MET A 43 1.30 13.31 -1.10
CA MET A 43 0.71 13.48 -2.42
C MET A 43 0.48 14.97 -2.73
N TRP A 44 0.00 15.75 -1.76
CA TRP A 44 -0.15 17.20 -1.87
C TRP A 44 1.20 17.91 -2.08
N ARG A 45 2.23 17.52 -1.33
CA ARG A 45 3.59 18.06 -1.48
C ARG A 45 4.18 17.73 -2.86
N ALA A 46 3.94 16.52 -3.36
CA ALA A 46 4.35 16.09 -4.69
C ALA A 46 3.63 16.86 -5.80
N TYR A 47 2.33 17.13 -5.61
CA TYR A 47 1.50 17.94 -6.50
C TYR A 47 2.00 19.38 -6.57
N LYS A 48 2.22 20.05 -5.43
CA LYS A 48 2.78 21.42 -5.39
C LYS A 48 4.15 21.51 -6.08
N ARG A 49 5.05 20.54 -5.89
CA ARG A 49 6.37 20.53 -6.54
C ARG A 49 6.33 20.29 -8.04
N ASN A 50 5.22 19.78 -8.58
CA ASN A 50 5.05 19.51 -10.00
C ASN A 50 4.02 20.43 -10.68
N LYS A 51 3.46 21.43 -9.99
CA LYS A 51 2.61 22.46 -10.59
C LYS A 51 3.38 23.13 -11.75
N GLY A 52 2.86 22.97 -12.96
CA GLY A 52 3.39 23.58 -14.18
C GLY A 52 4.38 22.74 -15.01
N LYS A 53 4.73 21.50 -14.61
CA LYS A 53 5.63 20.62 -15.37
C LYS A 53 5.08 19.21 -15.55
N GLY A 54 4.13 19.00 -16.47
CA GLY A 54 3.75 17.64 -16.87
C GLY A 54 2.56 17.54 -17.82
N GLY A 55 2.80 17.10 -19.06
CA GLY A 55 1.74 16.69 -19.97
C GLY A 55 1.07 15.37 -19.52
N PHE A 56 -0.24 15.29 -19.68
CA PHE A 56 -1.10 14.18 -19.20
C PHE A 56 -0.57 12.77 -19.55
N LYS A 57 -0.06 12.59 -20.78
CA LYS A 57 0.49 11.29 -21.25
C LYS A 57 1.68 10.78 -20.42
N LYS A 58 2.56 11.68 -19.96
CA LYS A 58 3.77 11.30 -19.21
C LYS A 58 3.41 10.92 -17.77
N ASN A 59 2.39 11.56 -17.20
CA ASN A 59 1.86 11.26 -15.88
C ASN A 59 1.16 9.89 -15.84
N LEU A 60 0.40 9.55 -16.89
CA LEU A 60 -0.31 8.28 -16.98
C LEU A 60 0.68 7.09 -17.07
N LYS A 61 1.71 7.19 -17.92
CA LYS A 61 2.73 6.12 -18.06
C LYS A 61 3.42 5.81 -16.74
N THR A 62 3.80 6.84 -16.00
CA THR A 62 4.40 6.69 -14.66
C THR A 62 3.45 6.05 -13.67
N THR A 63 2.18 6.44 -13.66
CA THR A 63 1.17 5.89 -12.74
C THR A 63 0.92 4.41 -13.01
N VAL A 64 0.83 4.02 -14.29
CA VAL A 64 0.66 2.61 -14.70
C VAL A 64 1.84 1.74 -14.26
N ILE A 65 3.07 2.23 -14.43
CA ILE A 65 4.27 1.50 -13.97
C ILE A 65 4.22 1.26 -12.46
N TYR A 66 3.76 2.24 -11.67
CA TYR A 66 3.63 2.07 -10.23
C TYR A 66 2.53 1.12 -9.81
N LEU A 67 1.41 1.12 -10.51
CA LEU A 67 0.37 0.12 -10.31
C LEU A 67 0.89 -1.29 -10.58
N LEU A 68 1.70 -1.48 -11.63
CA LEU A 68 2.30 -2.79 -11.92
C LEU A 68 3.28 -3.26 -10.82
N ILE A 69 4.16 -2.36 -10.34
CA ILE A 69 5.08 -2.68 -9.24
C ILE A 69 4.30 -3.02 -7.97
N PHE A 70 3.25 -2.24 -7.67
CA PHE A 70 2.38 -2.49 -6.53
C PHE A 70 1.65 -3.83 -6.65
N ALA A 71 1.08 -4.15 -7.82
CA ALA A 71 0.39 -5.41 -8.06
C ALA A 71 1.34 -6.61 -7.91
N ALA A 72 2.57 -6.52 -8.44
CA ALA A 72 3.57 -7.57 -8.26
C ALA A 72 3.94 -7.78 -6.78
N GLY A 73 4.15 -6.68 -6.04
CA GLY A 73 4.40 -6.72 -4.59
C GLY A 73 3.22 -7.28 -3.79
N PHE A 74 1.99 -6.92 -4.17
CA PHE A 74 0.78 -7.42 -3.53
C PHE A 74 0.60 -8.93 -3.75
N VAL A 75 0.77 -9.41 -4.98
CA VAL A 75 0.67 -10.84 -5.34
C VAL A 75 1.72 -11.67 -4.59
N THR A 76 2.96 -11.18 -4.51
CA THR A 76 4.01 -11.87 -3.75
C THR A 76 3.72 -11.89 -2.25
N ALA A 77 3.29 -10.78 -1.67
CA ALA A 77 2.90 -10.72 -0.26
C ALA A 77 1.72 -11.65 0.08
N SER A 78 0.70 -11.68 -0.78
CA SER A 78 -0.47 -12.55 -0.59
C SER A 78 -0.10 -14.03 -0.74
N TYR A 79 0.78 -14.38 -1.67
CA TYR A 79 1.28 -15.75 -1.82
C TYR A 79 2.04 -16.23 -0.57
N VAL A 80 3.00 -15.43 -0.07
CA VAL A 80 3.77 -15.75 1.15
C VAL A 80 2.85 -15.89 2.36
N THR A 81 1.86 -15.00 2.48
CA THR A 81 0.92 -15.02 3.60
C THR A 81 0.03 -16.27 3.55
N HIS A 82 -0.42 -16.68 2.36
CA HIS A 82 -1.22 -17.89 2.19
C HIS A 82 -0.44 -19.16 2.59
N ASP A 83 0.83 -19.24 2.20
CA ASP A 83 1.70 -20.37 2.54
C ASP A 83 1.96 -20.46 4.06
N TYR A 84 2.20 -19.31 4.70
CA TYR A 84 2.36 -19.23 6.16
C TYR A 84 1.12 -19.70 6.93
N PHE A 85 -0.08 -19.33 6.47
CA PHE A 85 -1.31 -19.79 7.12
C PHE A 85 -1.56 -21.28 6.87
N LYS A 86 -1.36 -21.77 5.64
CA LYS A 86 -1.57 -23.18 5.30
C LYS A 86 -0.72 -24.09 6.17
N THR A 87 0.59 -23.82 6.27
CA THR A 87 1.50 -24.57 7.13
C THR A 87 1.09 -24.51 8.60
N LYS A 88 0.78 -23.32 9.15
CA LYS A 88 0.30 -23.15 10.54
C LYS A 88 -0.91 -24.03 10.87
N TYR A 89 -1.89 -24.13 9.97
CA TYR A 89 -3.10 -24.92 10.19
C TYR A 89 -2.85 -26.41 10.02
N GLU A 90 -2.05 -26.83 9.03
CA GLU A 90 -1.68 -28.23 8.83
C GLU A 90 -0.89 -28.78 10.03
N THR A 91 0.12 -28.06 10.53
CA THR A 91 0.88 -28.49 11.73
C THR A 91 0.02 -28.54 12.99
N LYS A 92 -0.97 -27.66 13.12
CA LYS A 92 -1.94 -27.66 14.23
C LYS A 92 -2.85 -28.89 14.20
N ILE A 93 -3.26 -29.34 13.02
CA ILE A 93 -4.09 -30.53 12.84
C ILE A 93 -3.27 -31.79 13.15
N GLU A 94 -2.03 -31.87 12.68
CA GLU A 94 -1.14 -33.01 12.97
C GLU A 94 -0.77 -33.11 14.45
N ALA A 95 -0.54 -31.99 15.14
CA ALA A 95 -0.25 -31.98 16.57
C ALA A 95 -1.48 -32.26 17.47
N ASN A 96 -2.70 -32.24 16.92
CA ASN A 96 -3.94 -32.52 17.64
C ASN A 96 -4.51 -33.93 17.34
N LYS A 97 -3.86 -34.68 16.45
CA LYS A 97 -4.17 -36.06 16.10
C LYS A 97 -3.26 -37.03 16.86
#